data_AF-A0A090NV47-F1
#
_entry.id   AF-A0A090NV47-F1
#
_cell.length_a   1.000
_cell.length_b   1.000
_cell.length_c   1.000
_cell.angle_alpha   90.00
_cell.angle_beta   90.00
_cell.angle_gamma   90.00
#
_symmetry.space_group_name_H-M   'P 1'
#
loop_
_entity.id
_entity.type
_entity.pdbx_description
1 polymer ?
#
loop_
_entity_poly.entity_id
_entity_poly.type
_entity_poly.pdbx_seq_one_letter_code
_entity_poly.pdbx_strand_id
1 'polypeptide(L)' 'MCQVFGVSRSGYYNWVQHEPSDRKQSDERLKLEIKVAHIRTRETYGTRRLQTELAENGIIVGRDRLARLR' A
#
# COMPACT_ATOMS: atom_id res chain seq x y z
N MET A 1 1.35 30.00 1.62
CA MET A 1 1.60 28.67 2.23
C MET A 1 2.91 28.59 3.00
N CYS A 2 4.09 28.73 2.39
CA CYS A 2 5.36 28.53 3.11
C CYS A 2 5.61 29.52 4.27
N GLN A 3 5.29 30.81 4.10
CA GLN A 3 5.37 31.82 5.18
C GLN A 3 4.33 31.62 6.28
N VAL A 4 3.16 31.04 5.95
CA VAL A 4 2.07 30.78 6.90
C VAL A 4 2.42 29.61 7.84
N PHE A 5 3.14 28.62 7.32
CA PHE A 5 3.55 27.42 8.08
C PHE A 5 5.02 27.44 8.53
N GLY A 6 5.75 28.55 8.32
CA GLY A 6 7.16 28.66 8.73
C GLY A 6 8.13 27.70 8.03
N VAL A 7 7.75 27.12 6.88
CA VAL A 7 8.60 26.18 6.13
C VAL A 7 9.34 26.88 5.01
N SER A 8 10.56 26.43 4.71
CA SER A 8 11.31 26.95 3.57
C SER A 8 10.61 26.58 2.26
N ARG A 9 10.72 27.47 1.25
CA ARG A 9 10.15 27.23 -0.09
C ARG A 9 10.69 25.95 -0.71
N SER A 10 11.99 25.70 -0.59
CA SER A 10 12.64 24.48 -1.08
C SER A 10 12.13 23.23 -0.37
N GLY A 11 11.92 23.27 0.95
CA GLY A 11 11.34 22.16 1.71
C GLY A 11 9.90 21.85 1.29
N TYR A 12 9.09 22.89 1.07
CA TYR A 12 7.72 22.72 0.58
C TYR A 12 7.68 22.06 -0.80
N TYR A 13 8.47 22.52 -1.76
CA TYR A 13 8.49 21.93 -3.10
C TYR A 13 9.13 20.53 -3.12
N ASN A 14 10.15 20.26 -2.30
CA ASN A 14 10.69 18.91 -2.15
C ASN A 14 9.65 17.94 -1.61
N TRP A 15 8.81 18.36 -0.65
CA TRP A 15 7.74 17.52 -0.13
C TRP A 15 6.63 17.29 -1.18
N VAL A 16 6.23 18.35 -1.89
CA VAL A 16 5.21 18.25 -2.95
C VAL A 16 5.67 17.37 -4.11
N GLN A 17 6.95 17.46 -4.50
CA GLN A 17 7.52 16.67 -5.59
C GLN A 17 8.08 15.32 -5.12
N HIS A 18 7.93 14.97 -3.85
CA HIS A 18 8.50 13.72 -3.37
C HIS A 18 7.76 12.54 -4.01
N GLU A 19 8.45 11.85 -4.92
CA GLU A 19 7.95 10.60 -5.47
C GLU A 19 7.80 9.55 -4.37
N PRO A 20 6.74 8.71 -4.45
CA PRO A 20 6.56 7.64 -3.49
C PRO A 20 7.79 6.73 -3.50
N SER A 21 8.34 6.47 -2.31
CA SER A 21 9.46 5.55 -2.16
C SER A 21 9.14 4.17 -2.72
N ASP A 22 10.17 3.40 -3.11
CA ASP A 22 9.99 2.05 -3.67
C ASP A 22 9.11 1.16 -2.79
N ARG A 23 9.24 1.30 -1.46
CA ARG A 23 8.36 0.61 -0.50
C ARG A 23 6.90 1.00 -0.68
N LYS A 24 6.62 2.30 -0.81
CA LYS A 24 5.26 2.83 -0.98
C LYS A 24 4.67 2.39 -2.32
N GLN A 25 5.47 2.39 -3.39
CA GLN A 25 5.05 1.86 -4.70
C GLN A 25 4.75 0.35 -4.62
N SER A 26 5.61 -0.42 -3.94
CA SER A 26 5.38 -1.87 -3.75
C SER A 26 4.12 -2.15 -2.93
N ASP A 27 3.86 -1.33 -1.90
CA ASP A 27 2.65 -1.45 -1.06
C ASP A 27 1.39 -1.12 -1.85
N GLU A 28 1.42 -0.12 -2.73
CA GLU A 28 0.28 0.23 -3.59
C GLU A 28 -0.02 -0.86 -4.64
N ARG A 29 1.02 -1.45 -5.25
CA ARG A 29 0.83 -2.64 -6.11
C ARG A 29 0.23 -3.80 -5.33
N LEU A 30 0.73 -4.05 -4.13
CA LEU A 30 0.26 -5.14 -3.28
C LEU A 30 -1.19 -4.93 -2.84
N LYS A 31 -1.57 -3.69 -2.50
CA LYS A 31 -2.97 -3.31 -2.21
C LYS A 31 -3.91 -3.66 -3.35
N LEU A 32 -3.48 -3.39 -4.59
CA LEU A 32 -4.30 -3.68 -5.76
C LEU A 32 -4.57 -5.18 -5.87
N GLU A 33 -3.54 -6.00 -5.75
CA GLU A 33 -3.64 -7.46 -5.79
C GLU A 33 -4.50 -8.02 -4.64
N ILE A 34 -4.30 -7.51 -3.43
CA ILE A 34 -5.12 -7.83 -2.25
C ILE A 34 -6.59 -7.54 -2.53
N LYS A 35 -6.89 -6.36 -3.10
CA LYS A 35 -8.25 -5.94 -3.40
C LYS A 35 -8.89 -6.81 -4.49
N VAL A 36 -8.14 -7.14 -5.54
CA VAL A 36 -8.60 -8.03 -6.61
C VAL A 36 -8.90 -9.43 -6.06
N ALA A 37 -8.00 -10.00 -5.26
CA ALA A 37 -8.22 -11.29 -4.61
C ALA A 37 -9.44 -11.24 -3.65
N HIS A 38 -9.61 -10.12 -2.94
CA HIS A 38 -10.74 -9.95 -2.03
C HIS A 38 -12.09 -9.88 -2.77
N ILE A 39 -12.14 -9.17 -3.90
CA ILE A 39 -13.34 -9.10 -4.75
C ILE A 39 -13.64 -10.47 -5.39
N ARG A 40 -12.62 -11.18 -5.90
CA ARG A 40 -12.78 -12.54 -6.46
C ARG A 40 -13.39 -13.51 -5.47
N THR A 41 -13.03 -13.40 -4.20
CA THR A 41 -13.51 -14.25 -3.10
C THR A 41 -14.81 -13.75 -2.47
N ARG A 42 -15.52 -12.82 -3.15
CA ARG A 42 -16.77 -12.19 -2.68
C ARG A 42 -16.65 -11.58 -1.28
N GLU A 43 -15.48 -11.05 -0.95
CA GLU A 43 -15.17 -10.42 0.34
C GLU A 43 -15.27 -11.37 1.54
N THR A 44 -15.45 -12.67 1.31
CA THR A 44 -15.67 -13.67 2.36
C THR A 44 -14.36 -14.05 3.06
N TYR A 45 -13.24 -13.88 2.36
CA TYR A 45 -11.95 -14.37 2.83
C TYR A 45 -11.31 -13.36 3.77
N GLY A 46 -11.12 -13.80 5.03
CA GLY A 46 -10.30 -13.08 6.00
C GLY A 46 -8.80 -13.20 5.70
N THR A 47 -8.00 -12.45 6.46
CA THR A 47 -6.54 -12.28 6.27
C THR A 47 -5.78 -13.57 6.03
N ARG A 48 -6.10 -14.66 6.74
CA ARG A 48 -5.39 -15.95 6.61
C ARG A 48 -5.70 -16.67 5.30
N ARG A 49 -6.96 -16.68 4.87
CA ARG A 49 -7.36 -17.32 3.60
C ARG A 49 -6.87 -16.51 2.40
N LEU A 50 -6.95 -15.18 2.51
CA LEU A 50 -6.44 -14.29 1.49
C LEU A 50 -4.92 -14.41 1.32
N GLN A 51 -4.18 -14.63 2.42
CA GLN A 51 -2.74 -14.90 2.36
C GLN A 51 -2.42 -16.17 1.57
N THR A 52 -3.17 -17.25 1.80
CA THR A 52 -3.01 -18.50 1.05
C THR A 52 -3.27 -18.28 -0.44
N GLU A 53 -4.34 -17.57 -0.79
CA GLU A 53 -4.67 -17.31 -2.20
C GLU A 53 -3.66 -16.40 -2.88
N LEU A 54 -3.13 -15.39 -2.18
CA LEU A 54 -2.05 -14.56 -2.70
C LEU A 54 -0.77 -15.39 -2.90
N ALA A 55 -0.46 -16.32 -1.99
CA ALA A 55 0.68 -17.22 -2.14
C ALA A 55 0.51 -18.17 -3.34
N GLU A 56 -0.70 -18.67 -3.59
CA GLU A 56 -1.03 -19.46 -4.80
C GLU A 56 -0.86 -18.64 -6.09
N ASN A 57 -1.14 -17.33 -6.05
CA ASN A 57 -0.85 -16.39 -7.13
C ASN A 57 0.63 -15.95 -7.19
N GLY A 58 1.52 -16.56 -6.39
CA GLY A 58 2.96 -16.27 -6.38
C GLY A 58 3.36 -15.04 -5.56
N ILE A 59 2.44 -14.45 -4.80
CA ILE A 59 2.67 -13.23 -4.02
C ILE A 59 2.81 -13.61 -2.53
N ILE A 60 4.05 -13.63 -2.05
CA ILE A 60 4.36 -13.95 -0.65
C ILE A 60 4.24 -12.68 0.20
N VAL A 61 3.19 -12.60 1.02
CA VAL A 61 2.96 -11.48 1.95
C VAL A 61 2.88 -11.98 3.38
N GLY A 62 3.59 -11.31 4.29
CA GLY A 62 3.47 -11.54 5.73
C GLY A 62 2.13 -11.07 6.27
N ARG A 63 1.62 -11.75 7.30
CA ARG A 63 0.30 -11.46 7.89
C ARG A 63 0.14 -10.00 8.34
N ASP A 64 1.17 -9.41 8.93
CA ASP A 64 1.15 -8.02 9.41
C ASP A 64 1.09 -7.01 8.25
N ARG A 65 1.83 -7.28 7.17
CA ARG A 65 1.81 -6.44 5.97
C ARG A 65 0.44 -6.53 5.28
N LEU A 66 -0.16 -7.72 5.26
CA LEU A 66 -1.50 -7.93 4.72
C LEU A 66 -2.57 -7.22 5.57
N ALA A 67 -2.49 -7.31 6.90
CA ALA A 67 -3.42 -6.66 7.81
C ALA A 67 -3.35 -5.13 7.73
N ARG A 68 -2.16 -4.57 7.47
CA ARG A 68 -1.96 -3.13 7.29
C ARG A 68 -2.51 -2.60 5.95
N LEU A 69 -2.51 -3.43 4.91
CA LEU A 69 -2.79 -3.01 3.53
C LEU A 69 -4.17 -3.42 3.02
N ARG A 70 -4.96 -4.17 3.79
CA ARG A 70 -6.35 -4.49 3.45
C ARG A 70 -7.25 -3.26 3.52
#